data_AF-A0A3B9SMV8-F1
#
_entry.id   AF-A0A3B9SMV8-F1
#
_cell.length_a   1.000
_cell.length_b   1.000
_cell.length_c   1.000
_cell.angle_alpha   90.00
_cell.angle_beta   90.00
_cell.angle_gamma   90.00
#
_symmetry.space_group_name_H-M   'P 1'
#
loop_
_entity.id
_entity.type
_entity.pdbx_description
1 polymer ?
#
loop_
_entity_poly.entity_id
_entity_poly.type
_entity_poly.pdbx_seq_one_letter_code
_entity_poly.pdbx_strand_id
1 'polypeptide(L)' 'PEAKYFGLAKIDTDQLTDYAGRRGISQEDAARWLSPLLDL' A
#
# COMPACT_ATOMS: atom_id res chain seq x y z
N PRO A 1 12.41 16.84 16.45
CA PRO A 1 12.40 15.43 16.94
C PRO A 1 10.96 14.89 17.05
N GLU A 2 10.21 14.97 15.94
CA GLU A 2 8.77 14.69 15.91
C GLU A 2 8.44 13.31 15.31
N ALA A 3 9.41 12.68 14.65
CA ALA A 3 9.24 11.36 14.05
C ALA A 3 9.06 10.30 15.14
N LYS A 4 8.01 9.48 14.97
CA LYS A 4 7.65 8.38 15.86
C LYS A 4 7.14 7.19 15.03
N TYR A 5 7.33 5.98 15.55
CA TYR A 5 6.72 4.79 14.97
C TYR A 5 5.20 4.83 15.18
N PHE A 6 4.47 4.37 14.16
CA PHE A 6 3.03 4.16 14.23
C PHE A 6 2.66 2.94 13.38
N GLY A 7 1.58 2.26 13.76
CA GLY A 7 1.02 1.17 12.97
C GLY A 7 0.28 1.71 11.75
N LEU A 8 0.47 1.07 10.61
CA LEU A 8 -0.35 1.31 9.42
C LEU A 8 -1.69 0.58 9.56
N ALA A 9 -2.76 1.27 9.20
CA ALA A 9 -4.09 0.66 9.05
C ALA A 9 -4.19 -0.09 7.71
N LYS A 10 -5.34 -0.72 7.48
CA LYS A 10 -5.68 -1.26 6.16
C LYS A 10 -5.73 -0.14 5.11
N ILE A 11 -5.41 -0.48 3.88
CA ILE A 11 -5.40 0.39 2.71
C ILE A 11 -6.46 -0.08 1.71
N ASP A 12 -6.97 0.86 0.95
CA ASP A 12 -7.99 0.71 -0.08
C ASP A 12 -7.38 0.69 -1.51
N THR A 13 -8.24 0.47 -2.49
CA THR A 13 -7.84 0.24 -3.89
C THR A 13 -7.23 1.48 -4.56
N ASP A 14 -7.63 2.69 -4.17
CA ASP A 14 -7.04 3.94 -4.66
C ASP A 14 -5.60 4.12 -4.14
N GLN A 15 -5.34 3.81 -2.86
CA GLN A 15 -3.97 3.80 -2.33
C GLN A 15 -3.10 2.72 -2.99
N LEU A 16 -3.67 1.54 -3.25
CA LEU A 16 -2.99 0.49 -4.02
C LEU A 16 -2.65 0.93 -5.44
N THR A 17 -3.57 1.62 -6.11
CA THR A 17 -3.41 2.14 -7.47
C THR A 17 -2.31 3.21 -7.54
N ASP A 18 -2.30 4.15 -6.61
CA ASP A 18 -1.24 5.18 -6.51
C ASP A 18 0.13 4.52 -6.29
N TYR A 19 0.20 3.56 -5.36
CA TYR A 19 1.44 2.83 -5.10
C TYR A 19 1.96 2.11 -6.34
N ALA A 20 1.09 1.38 -7.05
CA ALA A 20 1.45 0.67 -8.27
C ALA A 20 1.99 1.63 -9.34
N GLY A 21 1.31 2.77 -9.56
CA GLY A 21 1.72 3.79 -10.52
C GLY A 21 3.08 4.41 -10.19
N ARG A 22 3.30 4.79 -8.92
CA ARG A 22 4.59 5.37 -8.46
C ARG A 22 5.75 4.40 -8.57
N ARG A 23 5.48 3.11 -8.44
CA ARG A 23 6.49 2.04 -8.52
C ARG A 23 6.66 1.49 -9.93
N GLY A 24 5.77 1.84 -10.87
CA GLY A 24 5.79 1.34 -12.24
C GLY A 24 5.54 -0.17 -12.34
N ILE A 25 4.75 -0.73 -11.40
CA ILE A 25 4.39 -2.16 -11.37
C ILE A 25 2.90 -2.34 -11.62
N SER A 26 2.47 -3.56 -11.93
CA SER A 26 1.04 -3.87 -12.04
C SER A 26 0.34 -3.76 -10.68
N GLN A 27 -0.97 -3.48 -10.68
CA GLN A 27 -1.76 -3.52 -9.45
C GLN A 27 -1.76 -4.91 -8.81
N GLU A 28 -1.67 -5.96 -9.62
CA GLU A 28 -1.63 -7.35 -9.16
C GLU A 28 -0.32 -7.66 -8.42
N ASP A 29 0.81 -7.16 -8.93
CA ASP A 29 2.10 -7.24 -8.23
C ASP A 29 2.08 -6.40 -6.95
N ALA A 30 1.53 -5.18 -7.00
CA ALA A 30 1.36 -4.34 -5.82
C ALA A 30 0.51 -5.04 -4.74
N ALA A 31 -0.58 -5.70 -5.15
CA ALA A 31 -1.46 -6.42 -4.24
C ALA A 31 -0.76 -7.62 -3.59
N ARG A 32 0.11 -8.31 -4.34
CA ARG A 32 0.93 -9.39 -3.77
C ARG A 32 1.85 -8.89 -2.66
N TRP A 33 2.49 -7.73 -2.84
CA TRP A 33 3.39 -7.15 -1.83
C TRP A 33 2.64 -6.54 -0.64
N LEU A 34 1.50 -5.91 -0.90
CA LEU A 34 0.71 -5.18 0.11
C LEU A 34 -0.44 -6.01 0.68
N SER A 35 -0.50 -7.31 0.38
CA SER A 35 -1.56 -8.22 0.84
C SER A 35 -1.88 -8.14 2.34
N PRO A 36 -0.89 -8.02 3.26
CA PRO A 36 -1.19 -7.87 4.69
C PRO A 36 -1.93 -6.57 5.03
N LEU A 37 -1.74 -5.53 4.21
CA LEU A 37 -2.27 -4.20 4.41
C LEU A 37 -3.55 -3.95 3.62
N LEU A 38 -3.94 -4.81 2.67
CA LEU A 38 -5.17 -4.63 1.92
C LEU A 38 -6.41 -5.04 2.73
N ASP A 39 -7.47 -4.25 2.61
CA ASP A 39 -8.83 -4.65 2.98
C ASP A 39 -9.48 -5.30 1.74
N LEU A 40 -9.72 -6.61 1.83
CA LEU A 40 -10.36 -7.42 0.77
C LEU A 40 -11.87 -7.52 1.01
#